data_AF-A0A2M6XA20-F1
#
_entry.id   AF-A0A2M6XA20-F1
#
_cell.length_a   1.000
_cell.length_b   1.000
_cell.length_c   1.000
_cell.angle_alpha   90.00
_cell.angle_beta   90.00
_cell.angle_gamma   90.00
#
_symmetry.space_group_name_H-M   'P 1'
#
loop_
_entity.id
_entity.type
_entity.pdbx_description
1 polymer ?
#
loop_
_entity_poly.entity_id
_entity_poly.type
_entity_poly.pdbx_seq_one_letter_code
_entity_poly.pdbx_strand_id
1 'polypeptide(L)'
;MKKGIPFKRKNDKIPPNALDKKIISFLFKRKPGQKNLKNLICFFTHKLSNAKVLKIMTFQQNLVLKKLTRTDEYLEEVRDLFRFSAEEILADSGKMHIAERLFQLIVDEILDVNQHFIKELNLEAAEDFESTFCILAENKILPEGFANRIAPAVGLRNHIVHRYEKLDPCRFITDFQKDYPDFKHYIKLINQYLEKTAK
;
A
#
# COMPACT_ATOMS: atom_id res chain seq x y z
N MET A 1 -42.63 6.93 40.01
CA MET A 1 -43.36 7.45 38.83
C MET A 1 -42.31 7.82 37.78
N LYS A 2 -42.21 7.26 36.56
CA LYS A 2 -43.14 6.67 35.57
C LYS A 2 -42.57 5.29 35.11
N LYS A 3 -43.31 4.17 35.19
CA LYS A 3 -44.04 3.45 34.10
C LYS A 3 -43.23 3.32 32.79
N GLY A 4 -42.92 2.19 32.13
CA GLY A 4 -43.09 0.73 32.28
C GLY A 4 -42.75 0.01 30.94
N ILE A 5 -41.90 -1.04 30.97
CA ILE A 5 -41.89 -2.41 30.32
C ILE A 5 -42.51 -2.60 28.87
N PRO A 6 -42.15 -3.61 28.00
CA PRO A 6 -40.88 -4.21 27.48
C PRO A 6 -40.87 -4.54 25.93
N PHE A 7 -39.78 -5.15 25.42
CA PHE A 7 -39.66 -6.20 24.36
C PHE A 7 -40.29 -6.04 22.94
N LYS A 8 -39.47 -6.14 21.86
CA LYS A 8 -39.52 -7.20 20.80
C LYS A 8 -38.54 -6.98 19.63
N ARG A 9 -37.96 -8.10 19.16
CA ARG A 9 -37.05 -8.28 18.01
C ARG A 9 -37.65 -7.80 16.68
N LYS A 10 -36.82 -7.29 15.75
CA LYS A 10 -37.02 -7.47 14.31
C LYS A 10 -35.69 -7.71 13.58
N ASN A 11 -35.61 -8.90 12.99
CA ASN A 11 -34.78 -9.20 11.84
C ASN A 11 -35.28 -8.34 10.67
N ASP A 12 -34.73 -7.14 10.50
CA ASP A 12 -35.01 -6.35 9.31
C ASP A 12 -33.94 -6.65 8.27
N LYS A 13 -34.29 -7.63 7.43
CA LYS A 13 -33.70 -7.90 6.13
C LYS A 13 -33.56 -6.56 5.39
N ILE A 14 -32.33 -6.12 5.16
CA ILE A 14 -32.05 -5.07 4.18
C ILE A 14 -32.56 -5.59 2.82
N PRO A 15 -33.49 -4.91 2.14
CA PRO A 15 -34.02 -5.37 0.86
C PRO A 15 -32.90 -5.35 -0.21
N PRO A 16 -32.85 -6.33 -1.13
CA PRO A 16 -31.86 -6.33 -2.19
C PRO A 16 -32.04 -5.07 -3.05
N ASN A 17 -30.93 -4.35 -3.18
CA ASN A 17 -30.81 -3.08 -3.86
C ASN A 17 -31.41 -3.19 -5.27
N ALA A 18 -32.13 -2.16 -5.73
CA ALA A 18 -32.92 -2.14 -6.97
C ALA A 18 -32.10 -2.35 -8.28
N LEU A 19 -30.79 -2.61 -8.16
CA LEU A 19 -29.91 -3.00 -9.26
C LEU A 19 -30.12 -4.46 -9.70
N ASP A 20 -30.62 -5.34 -8.82
CA ASP A 20 -30.77 -6.77 -9.12
C ASP A 20 -31.94 -7.07 -10.08
N LYS A 21 -33.05 -6.34 -10.00
CA LYS A 21 -34.23 -6.61 -10.86
C LYS A 21 -33.99 -6.28 -12.33
N LYS A 22 -33.17 -5.27 -12.65
CA LYS A 22 -32.85 -4.91 -14.04
C LYS A 22 -31.91 -5.93 -14.69
N ILE A 23 -30.94 -6.45 -13.94
CA ILE A 23 -30.02 -7.48 -14.44
C ILE A 23 -30.77 -8.81 -14.64
N ILE A 24 -31.63 -9.19 -13.69
CA ILE A 24 -32.47 -10.40 -13.80
C ILE A 24 -33.49 -10.29 -14.96
N SER A 25 -34.09 -9.12 -15.16
CA SER A 25 -34.98 -8.86 -16.30
C SER A 25 -34.26 -8.91 -17.65
N PHE A 26 -33.02 -8.40 -17.71
CA PHE A 26 -32.19 -8.47 -18.91
C PHE A 26 -31.74 -9.91 -19.22
N LEU A 27 -31.47 -10.71 -18.19
CA LEU A 27 -31.07 -12.12 -18.32
C LEU A 27 -32.22 -13.07 -18.74
N PHE A 28 -33.48 -12.65 -18.64
CA PHE A 28 -34.66 -13.47 -19.00
C PHE A 28 -35.28 -13.17 -20.38
N LYS A 29 -34.69 -12.27 -21.19
CA LYS A 29 -35.08 -12.11 -22.60
C LYS A 29 -34.50 -13.26 -23.45
N ARG A 30 -35.30 -14.33 -23.50
CA ARG A 30 -35.14 -15.57 -24.29
C ARG A 30 -34.52 -15.36 -25.69
N LYS A 31 -33.51 -16.17 -26.03
CA LYS A 31 -33.46 -16.86 -27.33
C LYS A 31 -33.81 -18.35 -27.08
N PRO A 32 -34.70 -18.96 -27.88
CA PRO A 32 -35.11 -20.34 -27.69
C PRO A 32 -34.01 -21.28 -28.23
N GLY A 33 -33.65 -22.34 -27.48
CA GLY A 33 -32.94 -23.48 -28.09
C GLY A 33 -31.67 -24.02 -27.43
N GLN A 34 -31.38 -23.79 -26.14
CA GLN A 34 -30.30 -24.54 -25.47
C GLN A 34 -30.79 -25.32 -24.24
N LYS A 35 -30.98 -26.62 -24.47
CA LYS A 35 -31.11 -27.65 -23.45
C LYS A 35 -29.77 -27.81 -22.73
N ASN A 36 -29.62 -27.22 -21.55
CA ASN A 36 -28.98 -27.84 -20.37
C ASN A 36 -28.77 -26.81 -19.27
N LEU A 37 -29.77 -26.71 -18.38
CA LEU A 37 -29.75 -25.87 -17.19
C LEU A 37 -28.57 -26.20 -16.26
N LYS A 38 -28.10 -27.46 -16.26
CA LYS A 38 -26.92 -27.90 -15.48
C LYS A 38 -25.61 -27.26 -15.95
N ASN A 39 -25.42 -27.07 -17.26
CA ASN A 39 -24.21 -26.42 -17.78
C ASN A 39 -24.22 -24.93 -17.51
N LEU A 40 -25.39 -24.28 -17.54
CA LEU A 40 -25.53 -22.86 -17.22
C LEU A 40 -25.30 -22.60 -15.73
N ILE A 41 -25.81 -23.46 -14.84
CA ILE A 41 -25.53 -23.38 -13.40
C ILE A 41 -24.04 -23.63 -13.13
N CYS A 42 -23.39 -24.60 -13.79
CA CYS A 42 -21.95 -24.85 -13.64
C CYS A 42 -21.08 -23.67 -14.15
N PHE A 43 -21.49 -23.05 -15.26
CA PHE A 43 -20.82 -21.86 -15.79
C PHE A 43 -21.00 -20.65 -14.87
N PHE A 44 -22.18 -20.52 -14.24
CA PHE A 44 -22.45 -19.46 -13.26
C PHE A 44 -21.83 -19.74 -11.89
N THR A 45 -21.71 -20.98 -11.42
CA THR A 45 -20.99 -21.28 -10.16
C THR A 45 -19.50 -21.03 -10.31
N HIS A 46 -18.92 -21.31 -11.49
CA HIS A 46 -17.54 -20.95 -11.79
C HIS A 46 -17.35 -19.42 -11.87
N LYS A 47 -18.32 -18.69 -12.46
CA LYS A 47 -18.29 -17.22 -12.58
C LYS A 47 -18.69 -16.46 -11.30
N LEU A 48 -19.42 -17.10 -10.38
CA LEU A 48 -19.74 -16.60 -9.05
C LEU A 48 -18.62 -16.92 -8.03
N SER A 49 -17.77 -17.92 -8.29
CA SER A 49 -16.47 -18.02 -7.60
C SER A 49 -15.59 -16.80 -7.91
N ASN A 50 -15.67 -16.29 -9.14
CA ASN A 50 -15.03 -15.03 -9.54
C ASN A 50 -15.73 -13.79 -8.98
N ALA A 51 -16.94 -13.88 -8.40
CA ALA A 51 -17.56 -12.75 -7.70
C ALA A 51 -16.97 -12.55 -6.29
N LYS A 52 -16.40 -13.60 -5.68
CA LYS A 52 -15.53 -13.46 -4.51
C LYS A 52 -14.18 -12.84 -4.88
N VAL A 53 -13.61 -13.21 -6.03
CA VAL A 53 -12.39 -12.61 -6.58
C VAL A 53 -12.61 -11.14 -6.98
N LEU A 54 -13.75 -10.80 -7.58
CA LEU A 54 -14.10 -9.41 -7.90
C LEU A 54 -14.39 -8.56 -6.66
N LYS A 55 -14.78 -9.18 -5.53
CA LYS A 55 -14.95 -8.48 -4.25
C LYS A 55 -13.62 -8.26 -3.51
N ILE A 56 -12.55 -8.95 -3.91
CA ILE A 56 -11.16 -8.74 -3.43
C ILE A 56 -10.48 -7.63 -4.27
N MET A 57 -10.95 -7.37 -5.49
CA MET A 57 -10.46 -6.31 -6.38
C MET A 57 -11.03 -4.90 -6.06
N THR A 58 -11.39 -4.64 -4.80
CA THR A 58 -11.60 -3.28 -4.27
C THR A 58 -10.36 -2.74 -3.54
N PHE A 59 -9.20 -3.29 -3.87
CA PHE A 59 -7.89 -2.82 -3.43
C PHE A 59 -7.72 -1.37 -3.93
N GLN A 60 -7.28 -0.45 -3.07
CA GLN A 60 -6.74 0.81 -3.56
C GLN A 60 -5.37 0.62 -4.25
N GLN A 61 -5.27 -0.25 -5.26
CA GLN A 61 -4.01 -0.48 -6.00
C GLN A 61 -3.58 0.84 -6.61
N ASN A 62 -4.56 1.62 -7.04
CA ASN A 62 -4.41 2.99 -7.46
C ASN A 62 -3.76 3.89 -6.39
N LEU A 63 -4.01 3.70 -5.10
CA LEU A 63 -3.34 4.47 -4.05
C LEU A 63 -1.88 4.03 -3.93
N VAL A 64 -1.61 2.73 -3.80
CA VAL A 64 -0.22 2.22 -3.72
C VAL A 64 0.59 2.64 -4.94
N LEU A 65 0.05 2.45 -6.15
CA LEU A 65 0.71 2.86 -7.39
C LEU A 65 0.98 4.37 -7.42
N LYS A 66 0.02 5.21 -7.00
CA LYS A 66 0.26 6.66 -6.89
C LYS A 66 1.37 6.99 -5.91
N LYS A 67 1.46 6.30 -4.77
CA LYS A 67 2.53 6.49 -3.79
C LYS A 67 3.89 6.07 -4.35
N LEU A 68 3.94 4.93 -5.04
CA LEU A 68 5.16 4.47 -5.73
C LEU A 68 5.59 5.44 -6.82
N THR A 69 4.66 5.99 -7.61
CA THR A 69 4.96 7.02 -8.63
C THR A 69 5.55 8.27 -7.99
N ARG A 70 4.96 8.77 -6.89
CA ARG A 70 5.52 9.92 -6.16
C ARG A 70 6.89 9.64 -5.59
N THR A 71 7.08 8.44 -5.04
CA THR A 71 8.39 8.00 -4.51
C THR A 71 9.44 8.03 -5.64
N ASP A 72 9.08 7.54 -6.83
CA ASP A 72 9.95 7.60 -8.00
C ASP A 72 10.26 9.05 -8.41
N GLU A 73 9.25 9.92 -8.50
CA GLU A 73 9.43 11.36 -8.77
C GLU A 73 10.43 12.01 -7.79
N TYR A 74 10.29 11.75 -6.48
CA TYR A 74 11.24 12.25 -5.48
C TYR A 74 12.65 11.66 -5.66
N LEU A 75 12.76 10.38 -6.03
CA LEU A 75 14.06 9.75 -6.29
C LEU A 75 14.76 10.30 -7.53
N GLU A 76 14.01 10.85 -8.48
CA GLU A 76 14.56 11.56 -9.63
C GLU A 76 15.09 12.96 -9.21
N GLU A 77 14.39 13.66 -8.32
CA GLU A 77 14.90 14.90 -7.70
C GLU A 77 16.16 14.65 -6.86
N VAL A 78 16.19 13.56 -6.09
CA VAL A 78 17.39 13.14 -5.32
C VAL A 78 18.55 12.84 -6.26
N ARG A 79 18.29 12.18 -7.40
CA ARG A 79 19.34 11.92 -8.39
C ARG A 79 19.95 13.22 -8.92
N ASP A 80 19.13 14.23 -9.16
CA ASP A 80 19.60 15.53 -9.64
C ASP A 80 20.39 16.27 -8.56
N LEU A 81 19.97 16.16 -7.29
CA LEU A 81 20.74 16.65 -6.14
C LEU A 81 22.09 15.92 -6.00
N PHE A 82 22.14 14.61 -6.23
CA PHE A 82 23.36 13.81 -6.11
C PHE A 82 24.34 13.96 -7.28
N ARG A 83 24.08 14.90 -8.19
CA ARG A 83 25.11 15.39 -9.13
C ARG A 83 26.14 16.27 -8.44
N PHE A 84 25.80 16.84 -7.29
CA PHE A 84 26.71 17.58 -6.41
C PHE A 84 27.44 16.64 -5.46
N SER A 85 28.67 16.98 -5.10
CA SER A 85 29.41 16.24 -4.07
C SER A 85 28.79 16.44 -2.68
N ALA A 86 29.13 15.56 -1.73
CA ALA A 86 28.67 15.71 -0.35
C ALA A 86 29.10 17.06 0.23
N GLU A 87 30.33 17.51 -0.05
CA GLU A 87 30.87 18.80 0.38
C GLU A 87 30.09 19.98 -0.21
N GLU A 88 29.72 19.91 -1.50
CA GLU A 88 28.92 20.95 -2.16
C GLU A 88 27.50 21.05 -1.61
N ILE A 89 26.91 19.92 -1.22
CA ILE A 89 25.59 19.88 -0.57
C ILE A 89 25.69 20.45 0.86
N LEU A 90 26.73 20.09 1.61
CA LEU A 90 26.95 20.55 2.98
C LEU A 90 27.26 22.06 3.06
N ALA A 91 27.93 22.60 2.04
CA ALA A 91 28.26 24.02 1.95
C ALA A 91 27.04 24.91 1.61
N ASP A 92 25.91 24.33 1.19
CA ASP A 92 24.71 25.04 0.77
C ASP A 92 23.49 24.58 1.60
N SER A 93 23.02 25.45 2.50
CA SER A 93 21.89 25.15 3.37
C SER A 93 20.59 24.87 2.59
N GLY A 94 20.43 25.43 1.39
CA GLY A 94 19.30 25.15 0.52
C GLY A 94 19.34 23.71 0.01
N LYS A 95 20.51 23.26 -0.47
CA LYS A 95 20.69 21.86 -0.91
C LYS A 95 20.51 20.88 0.24
N MET A 96 21.01 21.21 1.42
CA MET A 96 20.82 20.40 2.63
C MET A 96 19.33 20.26 2.98
N HIS A 97 18.56 21.37 3.02
CA HIS A 97 17.13 21.30 3.29
C HIS A 97 16.35 20.51 2.22
N ILE A 98 16.75 20.60 0.95
CA ILE A 98 16.19 19.78 -0.13
C ILE A 98 16.47 18.30 0.15
N ALA A 99 17.71 17.94 0.52
CA ALA A 99 18.09 16.56 0.86
C ALA A 99 17.22 16.00 1.99
N GLU A 100 17.11 16.73 3.10
CA GLU A 100 16.30 16.37 4.27
C GLU A 100 14.83 16.17 3.89
N ARG A 101 14.28 17.10 3.10
CA ARG A 101 12.87 17.05 2.71
C ARG A 101 12.58 15.88 1.77
N LEU A 102 13.42 15.65 0.77
CA LEU A 102 13.27 14.53 -0.15
C LEU A 102 13.38 13.19 0.58
N PHE A 103 14.36 13.06 1.48
CA PHE A 103 14.51 11.86 2.31
C PHE A 103 13.25 11.59 3.14
N GLN A 104 12.73 12.61 3.83
CA GLN A 104 11.50 12.49 4.60
C GLN A 104 10.32 12.04 3.73
N LEU A 105 10.12 12.68 2.57
CA LEU A 105 9.01 12.38 1.67
C LEU A 105 9.05 10.94 1.12
N ILE A 106 10.25 10.47 0.76
CA ILE A 106 10.46 9.09 0.28
C ILE A 106 10.10 8.09 1.36
N VAL A 107 10.63 8.26 2.58
CA VAL A 107 10.38 7.34 3.69
C VAL A 107 8.90 7.36 4.09
N ASP A 108 8.24 8.53 4.06
CA ASP A 108 6.81 8.67 4.37
C ASP A 108 5.93 7.90 3.38
N GLU A 109 6.18 8.04 2.08
CA GLU A 109 5.42 7.30 1.06
C GLU A 109 5.64 5.78 1.18
N ILE A 110 6.86 5.34 1.50
CA ILE A 110 7.18 3.92 1.76
C ILE A 110 6.43 3.39 2.98
N LEU A 111 6.41 4.14 4.09
CA LEU A 111 5.71 3.75 5.30
C LEU A 111 4.19 3.66 5.06
N ASP A 112 3.62 4.62 4.35
CA ASP A 112 2.22 4.59 3.98
C ASP A 112 1.88 3.37 3.10
N VAL A 113 2.78 2.99 2.19
CA VAL A 113 2.63 1.75 1.40
C VAL A 113 2.68 0.53 2.32
N ASN A 114 3.67 0.42 3.21
CA ASN A 114 3.78 -0.71 4.15
C ASN A 114 2.51 -0.86 5.01
N GLN A 115 2.04 0.24 5.61
CA GLN A 115 0.83 0.26 6.42
C GLN A 115 -0.41 -0.12 5.62
N HIS A 116 -0.49 0.31 4.36
CA HIS A 116 -1.56 -0.10 3.48
C HIS A 116 -1.57 -1.61 3.27
N PHE A 117 -0.42 -2.24 2.99
CA PHE A 117 -0.31 -3.69 2.85
C PHE A 117 -0.69 -4.44 4.12
N ILE A 118 -0.18 -4.01 5.29
CA ILE A 118 -0.50 -4.62 6.59
C ILE A 118 -2.00 -4.61 6.83
N LYS A 119 -2.65 -3.46 6.63
CA LYS A 119 -4.09 -3.31 6.81
C LYS A 119 -4.90 -4.14 5.81
N GLU A 120 -4.55 -4.09 4.53
CA GLU A 120 -5.33 -4.73 3.46
C GLU A 120 -5.24 -6.26 3.55
N LEU A 121 -4.07 -6.78 3.88
CA LEU A 121 -3.85 -8.22 4.01
C LEU A 121 -4.28 -8.76 5.39
N ASN A 122 -4.81 -7.91 6.28
CA ASN A 122 -5.15 -8.22 7.68
C ASN A 122 -3.99 -8.90 8.41
N LEU A 123 -2.78 -8.36 8.24
CA LEU A 123 -1.58 -8.83 8.95
C LEU A 123 -1.61 -8.34 10.40
N GLU A 124 -0.74 -8.92 11.23
CA GLU A 124 -0.52 -8.43 12.59
C GLU A 124 -0.08 -6.96 12.55
N ALA A 125 -0.63 -6.17 13.47
CA ALA A 125 -0.34 -4.74 13.51
C ALA A 125 1.10 -4.51 13.97
N ALA A 126 1.79 -3.60 13.29
CA ALA A 126 3.14 -3.19 13.68
C ALA A 126 3.12 -2.45 15.02
N GLU A 127 4.11 -2.73 15.87
CA GLU A 127 4.29 -2.00 17.14
C GLU A 127 4.80 -0.57 16.89
N ASP A 128 5.57 -0.39 15.81
CA ASP A 128 6.11 0.89 15.37
C ASP A 128 6.24 0.96 13.84
N PHE A 129 6.77 2.06 13.31
CA PHE A 129 6.96 2.23 11.87
C PHE A 129 8.06 1.33 11.29
N GLU A 130 9.11 1.04 12.06
CA GLU A 130 10.26 0.25 11.61
C GLU A 130 9.87 -1.23 11.43
N SER A 131 9.11 -1.77 12.37
CA SER A 131 8.56 -3.14 12.36
C SER A 131 7.61 -3.39 11.18
N THR A 132 7.11 -2.34 10.50
CA THR A 132 6.33 -2.53 9.27
C THR A 132 7.13 -3.27 8.18
N PHE A 133 8.45 -3.06 8.10
CA PHE A 133 9.31 -3.77 7.15
C PHE A 133 9.46 -5.25 7.51
N CYS A 134 9.60 -5.56 8.80
CA CYS A 134 9.68 -6.93 9.31
C CYS A 134 8.39 -7.70 9.01
N ILE A 135 7.22 -7.10 9.25
CA ILE A 135 5.92 -7.73 8.95
C ILE A 135 5.78 -8.03 7.46
N LEU A 136 6.20 -7.12 6.58
CA LEU A 136 6.22 -7.40 5.15
C LEU A 136 7.18 -8.54 4.78
N ALA A 137 8.32 -8.66 5.46
CA ALA A 137 9.29 -9.73 5.23
C ALA A 137 8.75 -11.10 5.68
N GLU A 138 8.18 -11.19 6.88
CA GLU A 138 7.55 -12.41 7.41
C GLU A 138 6.45 -12.94 6.48
N ASN A 139 5.75 -12.03 5.81
CA ASN A 139 4.70 -12.33 4.85
C ASN A 139 5.22 -12.46 3.39
N LYS A 140 6.54 -12.53 3.20
CA LYS A 140 7.22 -12.76 1.90
C LYS A 140 6.92 -11.70 0.83
N ILE A 141 6.53 -10.50 1.26
CA ILE A 141 6.33 -9.33 0.40
C ILE A 141 7.68 -8.68 0.10
N LEU A 142 8.56 -8.63 1.11
CA LEU A 142 9.95 -8.20 0.98
C LEU A 142 10.90 -9.36 1.31
N PRO A 143 12.10 -9.43 0.71
CA PRO A 143 13.16 -10.30 1.20
C PRO A 143 13.63 -9.85 2.59
N GLU A 144 13.79 -10.77 3.54
CA GLU A 144 14.18 -10.49 4.93
C GLU A 144 15.47 -9.66 5.02
N GLY A 145 16.53 -10.07 4.32
CA GLY A 145 17.80 -9.34 4.32
C GLY A 145 17.73 -7.94 3.69
N PHE A 146 16.70 -7.67 2.88
CA PHE A 146 16.44 -6.33 2.36
C PHE A 146 15.63 -5.50 3.36
N ALA A 147 14.58 -6.06 3.95
CA ALA A 147 13.77 -5.40 4.97
C ALA A 147 14.63 -4.89 6.13
N ASN A 148 15.53 -5.73 6.66
CA ASN A 148 16.44 -5.36 7.75
C ASN A 148 17.43 -4.23 7.38
N ARG A 149 17.75 -4.09 6.08
CA ARG A 149 18.67 -3.06 5.59
C ARG A 149 17.98 -1.71 5.40
N ILE A 150 16.74 -1.69 4.92
CA ILE A 150 16.01 -0.45 4.65
C ILE A 150 15.28 0.09 5.90
N ALA A 151 14.92 -0.77 6.85
CA ALA A 151 14.20 -0.41 8.07
C ALA A 151 14.85 0.76 8.87
N PRO A 152 16.19 0.83 9.04
CA PRO A 152 16.85 1.94 9.74
C PRO A 152 16.59 3.34 9.15
N ALA A 153 16.14 3.44 7.88
CA ALA A 153 15.76 4.71 7.27
C ALA A 153 14.64 5.43 8.04
N VAL A 154 13.79 4.69 8.75
CA VAL A 154 12.73 5.24 9.61
C VAL A 154 13.32 6.01 10.77
N GLY A 155 14.34 5.46 11.44
CA GLY A 155 15.05 6.14 12.52
C GLY A 155 15.69 7.45 12.05
N LEU A 156 16.35 7.42 10.89
CA LEU A 156 16.96 8.60 10.30
C LEU A 156 15.92 9.67 9.94
N ARG A 157 14.77 9.27 9.40
CA ARG A 157 13.65 10.18 9.11
C ARG A 157 13.09 10.79 10.39
N ASN A 158 12.90 10.00 11.45
CA ASN A 158 12.42 10.49 12.74
C ASN A 158 13.37 11.52 13.34
N HIS A 159 14.67 11.30 13.19
CA HIS A 159 15.71 12.21 13.63
C HIS A 159 15.62 13.58 12.93
N ILE A 160 15.46 13.58 11.60
CA ILE A 160 15.30 14.81 10.79
C ILE A 160 14.06 15.60 11.24
N VAL A 161 12.94 14.92 11.46
CA VAL A 161 11.66 15.56 11.79
C VAL A 161 11.63 16.09 13.23
N HIS A 162 12.08 15.29 14.20
CA HIS A 162 11.87 15.59 15.61
C HIS A 162 13.04 16.32 16.28
N ARG A 163 14.23 16.37 15.64
CA ARG A 163 15.41 17.12 16.10
C ARG A 163 15.83 16.84 17.57
N TYR A 164 15.45 15.71 18.14
CA TYR A 164 15.75 15.38 19.55
C TYR A 164 17.25 15.16 19.78
N GLU A 165 17.98 14.77 18.74
CA GLU A 165 19.43 14.58 18.75
C GLU A 165 20.09 15.38 17.61
N LYS A 166 21.37 15.74 17.79
CA LYS A 166 22.11 16.51 16.77
C LYS A 166 22.48 15.56 15.62
N LEU A 167 21.82 15.72 14.46
CA LEU A 167 22.16 14.96 13.25
C LEU A 167 23.54 15.40 12.78
N ASP A 168 24.42 14.46 12.46
CA ASP A 168 25.62 14.78 11.71
C ASP A 168 25.25 14.91 10.23
N PRO A 169 25.25 16.13 9.65
CA PRO A 169 24.81 16.35 8.28
C PRO A 169 25.71 15.62 7.27
N CYS A 170 27.00 15.47 7.58
CA CYS A 170 27.96 14.79 6.71
C CYS A 170 27.64 13.29 6.63
N ARG A 171 27.38 12.68 7.78
CA ARG A 171 26.94 11.29 7.86
C ARG A 171 25.60 11.10 7.14
N PHE A 172 24.64 12.00 7.33
CA PHE A 172 23.34 11.92 6.66
C PHE A 172 23.48 11.90 5.13
N ILE A 173 24.22 12.85 4.54
CA ILE A 173 24.37 12.91 3.07
C ILE A 173 25.12 11.67 2.55
N THR A 174 26.18 11.25 3.26
CA THR A 174 26.96 10.06 2.88
C THR A 174 26.11 8.80 2.91
N ASP A 175 25.37 8.58 3.99
CA ASP A 175 24.49 7.42 4.15
C ASP A 175 23.34 7.47 3.13
N PHE A 176 22.75 8.65 2.88
CA PHE A 176 21.67 8.79 1.89
C PHE A 176 22.16 8.51 0.45
N GLN A 177 23.34 9.00 0.07
CA GLN A 177 23.93 8.69 -1.24
C GLN A 177 24.21 7.20 -1.41
N LYS A 178 24.72 6.55 -0.36
CA LYS A 178 25.02 5.13 -0.33
C LYS A 178 23.75 4.26 -0.43
N ASP A 179 22.71 4.62 0.32
CA ASP A 179 21.49 3.82 0.45
C ASP A 179 20.44 4.17 -0.62
N TYR A 180 20.65 5.22 -1.41
CA TYR A 180 19.78 5.62 -2.53
C TYR A 180 19.27 4.47 -3.42
N PRO A 181 20.11 3.50 -3.84
CA PRO A 181 19.67 2.39 -4.67
C PRO A 181 18.59 1.52 -4.01
N ASP A 182 18.53 1.49 -2.68
CA ASP A 182 17.60 0.65 -1.92
C ASP A 182 16.16 1.15 -2.02
N PHE A 183 15.94 2.45 -2.12
CA PHE A 183 14.60 3.01 -2.35
C PHE A 183 14.07 2.63 -3.74
N LYS A 184 14.91 2.65 -4.78
CA LYS A 184 14.54 2.13 -6.11
C LYS A 184 14.29 0.63 -6.08
N HIS A 185 15.08 -0.11 -5.30
CA HIS A 185 14.88 -1.54 -5.14
C HIS A 185 13.56 -1.87 -4.44
N TYR A 186 13.18 -1.09 -3.43
CA TYR A 186 11.88 -1.22 -2.75
C TYR A 186 10.71 -1.10 -3.75
N ILE A 187 10.69 -0.05 -4.57
CA ILE A 187 9.63 0.15 -5.59
C ILE A 187 9.53 -1.07 -6.52
N LYS A 188 10.68 -1.59 -6.96
CA LYS A 188 10.74 -2.79 -7.82
C LYS A 188 10.14 -4.02 -7.12
N LEU A 189 10.47 -4.26 -5.85
CA LEU A 189 9.96 -5.40 -5.09
C LEU A 189 8.45 -5.32 -4.91
N ILE A 190 7.91 -4.15 -4.57
CA ILE A 190 6.47 -3.96 -4.41
C ILE A 190 5.74 -4.16 -5.75
N ASN A 191 6.25 -3.61 -6.85
CA ASN A 191 5.66 -3.83 -8.18
C ASN A 191 5.66 -5.31 -8.56
N GLN A 192 6.76 -6.03 -8.31
CA GLN A 192 6.83 -7.48 -8.56
C GLN A 192 5.83 -8.27 -7.72
N TYR A 193 5.60 -7.86 -6.47
CA TYR A 193 4.58 -8.47 -5.63
C TYR A 193 3.18 -8.23 -6.20
N LEU A 194 2.86 -6.99 -6.55
CA LEU A 194 1.56 -6.61 -7.15
C LEU A 194 1.29 -7.40 -8.44
N GLU A 195 2.26 -7.51 -9.34
CA GLU A 195 2.15 -8.27 -10.60
C GLU A 195 1.91 -9.77 -10.37
N LYS A 196 2.53 -10.36 -9.34
CA LYS A 196 2.31 -11.77 -8.99
C LYS A 196 0.91 -12.01 -8.44
N THR A 197 0.40 -11.09 -7.62
CA THR A 197 -0.94 -11.21 -7.01
C THR A 197 -2.09 -10.91 -7.98
N ALA A 198 -1.82 -10.21 -9.08
CA ALA A 198 -2.81 -9.91 -10.12
C ALA A 198 -3.05 -11.07 -11.11
N LYS A 199 -2.22 -12.11 -11.09
CA LYS A 199 -2.33 -13.31 -11.94
C LYS A 199 -3.08 -14.43 -11.21
#